data_AF-A0A376UF60-F1
#
_entry.id   AF-A0A376UF60-F1
#
_cell.length_a   1.000
_cell.length_b   1.000
_cell.length_c   1.000
_cell.angle_alpha   90.00
_cell.angle_beta   90.00
_cell.angle_gamma   90.00
#
_symmetry.space_group_name_H-M   'P 1'
#
loop_
_entity.id
_entity.type
_entity.pdbx_description
1 polymer ?
#
loop_
_entity_poly.entity_id
_entity_poly.type
_entity_poly.pdbx_seq_one_letter_code
_entity_poly.pdbx_strand_id
1 'polypeptide(L)'
;MKLSRISAINWNKISDDKDLEVWNRLTSNFWLPEKVPLSNDIPAWQTLTVVEQQLTMRVFTGLTLLDTLQNVIGAPSLMPDALTPHERSGIIEYQLYGSGSCPLLQFDFLDAVSDQRCRCRLRLE
;
A
#
# COMPACT_ATOMS: atom_id res chain seq x y z
N MET A 1 -24.11 -28.07 -6.20
CA MET A 1 -23.28 -26.91 -6.60
C MET A 1 -24.17 -25.97 -7.40
N LYS A 2 -24.58 -24.82 -6.85
CA LYS A 2 -25.40 -23.83 -7.58
C LYS A 2 -24.45 -23.04 -8.49
N LEU A 3 -24.62 -23.15 -9.81
CA LEU A 3 -23.94 -22.28 -10.77
C LEU A 3 -24.52 -20.87 -10.65
N SER A 4 -23.78 -19.94 -10.07
CA SER A 4 -24.13 -18.52 -10.09
C SER A 4 -23.81 -17.96 -11.48
N ARG A 5 -24.80 -17.39 -12.16
CA ARG A 5 -24.56 -16.65 -13.40
C ARG A 5 -23.76 -15.39 -13.07
N ILE A 6 -22.57 -15.27 -13.64
CA ILE A 6 -21.79 -14.04 -13.59
C ILE A 6 -22.35 -13.12 -14.68
N SER A 7 -22.74 -11.90 -14.32
CA SER A 7 -23.18 -10.87 -15.25
C SER A 7 -22.04 -9.89 -15.52
N ALA A 8 -21.94 -9.41 -16.76
CA ALA A 8 -20.96 -8.38 -17.11
C ALA A 8 -21.29 -7.06 -16.40
N ILE A 9 -20.26 -6.39 -15.89
CA ILE A 9 -20.40 -5.06 -15.28
C ILE A 9 -20.69 -4.01 -16.36
N ASN A 10 -21.59 -3.07 -16.07
CA ASN A 10 -21.93 -1.98 -16.97
C ASN A 10 -21.69 -0.63 -16.27
N TRP A 11 -20.67 0.09 -16.70
CA TRP A 11 -20.31 1.40 -16.15
C TRP A 11 -21.22 2.55 -16.63
N ASN A 12 -22.08 2.30 -17.62
CA ASN A 12 -23.10 3.27 -18.06
C ASN A 12 -24.40 3.15 -17.25
N LYS A 13 -24.54 2.15 -16.37
CA LYS A 13 -25.69 1.94 -15.50
C LYS A 13 -25.21 1.70 -14.07
N ILE A 14 -25.09 2.78 -13.31
CA ILE A 14 -24.57 2.78 -11.95
C ILE A 14 -25.73 2.72 -10.97
N SER A 15 -25.58 1.92 -9.91
CA SER A 15 -26.62 1.76 -8.87
C SER A 15 -26.42 2.72 -7.70
N ASP A 16 -25.17 3.03 -7.35
CA ASP A 16 -24.79 4.02 -6.34
C ASP A 16 -23.74 4.97 -6.92
N ASP A 17 -24.03 6.28 -6.93
CA ASP A 17 -23.13 7.31 -7.44
C ASP A 17 -21.78 7.35 -6.67
N LYS A 18 -21.75 6.87 -5.42
CA LYS A 18 -20.52 6.77 -4.63
C LYS A 18 -19.51 5.79 -5.19
N ASP A 19 -19.96 4.72 -5.85
CA ASP A 19 -19.05 3.73 -6.46
C ASP A 19 -18.17 4.39 -7.52
N LEU A 20 -18.75 5.24 -8.37
CA LEU A 20 -18.02 5.97 -9.41
C LEU A 20 -17.10 7.05 -8.83
N GLU A 21 -17.59 7.79 -7.82
CA GLU A 21 -16.80 8.82 -7.14
C GLU A 21 -15.53 8.23 -6.50
N VAL A 22 -15.69 7.12 -5.76
CA VAL A 22 -14.57 6.44 -5.10
C VAL A 22 -13.62 5.83 -6.12
N TRP A 23 -14.15 5.15 -7.15
CA TRP A 23 -13.33 4.57 -8.23
C TRP A 23 -12.46 5.63 -8.92
N ASN A 24 -13.04 6.75 -9.33
CA ASN A 24 -12.31 7.84 -9.99
C ASN A 24 -11.25 8.45 -9.07
N ARG A 25 -11.51 8.55 -7.77
CA ARG A 25 -10.53 9.06 -6.80
C ARG A 25 -9.38 8.08 -6.58
N LEU A 26 -9.66 6.78 -6.46
CA LEU A 26 -8.63 5.76 -6.26
C LEU A 26 -7.71 5.70 -7.48
N THR A 27 -8.29 5.62 -8.68
CA THR A 27 -7.53 5.57 -9.95
C THR A 27 -6.75 6.86 -10.23
N SER A 28 -7.32 8.03 -9.92
CA SER A 28 -6.61 9.31 -10.11
C SER A 28 -5.47 9.53 -9.10
N ASN A 29 -5.57 8.95 -7.90
CA ASN A 29 -4.53 9.06 -6.87
C ASN A 29 -3.53 7.91 -6.91
N PHE A 30 -3.57 7.08 -7.96
CA PHE A 30 -2.59 6.01 -8.13
C PHE A 30 -1.18 6.59 -8.29
N TRP A 31 -0.28 6.23 -7.38
CA TRP A 31 1.12 6.59 -7.43
C TRP A 31 2.01 5.36 -7.26
N LEU A 32 3.20 5.47 -7.80
CA LEU A 32 4.23 4.44 -7.78
C LEU A 32 5.39 4.91 -6.91
N PRO A 33 5.98 4.04 -6.08
CA PRO A 33 7.03 4.40 -5.13
C PRO A 33 8.28 4.97 -5.78
N GLU A 34 8.59 4.59 -7.03
CA GLU A 34 9.73 5.09 -7.80
C GLU A 34 9.65 6.61 -8.08
N LYS A 35 8.49 7.23 -7.89
CA LYS A 35 8.30 8.68 -8.03
C LYS A 35 8.72 9.48 -6.80
N VAL A 36 8.98 8.83 -5.66
CA VAL A 36 9.39 9.48 -4.41
C VAL A 36 10.91 9.30 -4.21
N PRO A 37 11.72 10.36 -4.30
CA PRO A 37 13.18 10.25 -4.18
C PRO A 37 13.62 10.13 -2.70
N LEU A 38 13.47 8.93 -2.13
CA LEU A 38 13.81 8.62 -0.72
C LEU A 38 15.28 8.91 -0.37
N SER A 39 16.19 8.89 -1.34
CA SER A 39 17.61 9.22 -1.17
C SER A 39 17.84 10.63 -0.59
N ASN A 40 16.92 11.57 -0.82
CA ASN A 40 17.04 12.94 -0.32
C ASN A 40 16.87 13.03 1.21
N ASP A 41 16.21 12.04 1.83
CA ASP A 41 15.92 12.04 3.27
C ASP A 41 17.03 11.38 4.10
N ILE A 42 18.04 10.80 3.44
CA ILE A 42 19.20 10.17 4.08
C ILE A 42 19.94 11.11 5.05
N PRO A 43 20.27 12.37 4.70
CA PRO A 43 20.97 13.26 5.63
C PRO A 43 20.12 13.58 6.86
N ALA A 44 18.81 13.75 6.69
CA ALA A 44 17.88 13.98 7.80
C ALA A 44 17.76 12.73 8.70
N TRP A 45 17.81 11.53 8.12
CA TRP A 45 17.85 10.29 8.90
C TRP A 45 19.10 10.21 9.79
N GLN A 46 20.25 10.68 9.30
CA GLN A 46 21.52 10.65 10.04
C GLN A 46 21.57 11.61 11.23
N THR A 47 20.71 12.64 11.28
CA THR A 47 20.64 13.56 12.42
C THR A 47 19.80 13.02 13.58
N LEU A 48 19.01 11.97 13.36
CA LEU A 48 18.18 11.33 14.37
C LEU A 48 19.03 10.52 15.37
N THR A 49 18.60 10.50 16.62
CA THR A 49 19.20 9.64 17.65
C THR A 49 18.93 8.16 17.37
N VAL A 50 19.76 7.28 17.94
CA VAL A 50 19.58 5.82 17.80
C VAL A 50 18.19 5.36 18.28
N VAL A 51 17.65 6.01 19.31
CA VAL A 51 16.32 5.71 19.85
C VAL A 51 15.22 6.10 18.87
N GLU A 52 15.32 7.29 18.26
CA GLU A 52 14.35 7.76 17.25
C GLU A 52 14.40 6.89 15.99
N GLN A 53 15.59 6.53 15.50
CA GLN A 53 15.73 5.62 14.37
C GLN A 53 15.10 4.25 14.67
N GLN A 54 15.33 3.71 15.87
CA GLN A 54 14.74 2.44 16.29
C GLN A 54 13.22 2.50 16.42
N LEU A 55 12.69 3.62 16.95
CA LEU A 55 11.24 3.85 17.01
C LEU A 55 10.64 3.90 15.62
N THR A 56 11.21 4.67 14.70
CA THR A 56 10.72 4.81 13.32
C THR A 56 10.72 3.48 12.58
N MET A 57 11.78 2.67 12.69
CA MET A 57 11.82 1.33 12.11
C MET A 57 10.72 0.41 12.65
N ARG A 58 10.45 0.46 13.97
CA ARG A 58 9.39 -0.35 14.61
C ARG A 58 8.00 0.08 14.18
N VAL A 59 7.75 1.39 14.11
CA VAL A 59 6.47 1.95 13.63
C VAL A 59 6.22 1.51 12.19
N PHE A 60 7.22 1.66 11.32
CA PHE A 60 7.12 1.24 9.93
C PHE A 60 6.89 -0.26 9.77
N THR A 61 7.62 -1.09 10.51
CA THR A 61 7.38 -2.55 10.51
C THR A 61 5.95 -2.89 10.97
N GLY A 62 5.43 -2.17 11.97
CA GLY A 62 4.05 -2.31 12.44
C GLY A 62 3.01 -1.92 11.39
N LEU A 63 3.24 -0.82 10.66
CA LEU A 63 2.38 -0.39 9.56
C LEU A 63 2.41 -1.36 8.39
N THR A 64 3.59 -1.87 8.00
CA THR A 64 3.71 -2.90 6.96
C THR A 64 2.93 -4.16 7.31
N LEU A 65 2.96 -4.58 8.58
CA LEU A 65 2.19 -5.72 9.05
C LEU A 65 0.68 -5.48 8.90
N LEU A 66 0.20 -4.30 9.28
CA LEU A 66 -1.21 -3.94 9.17
C LEU A 66 -1.65 -3.87 7.70
N ASP A 67 -0.85 -3.27 6.82
CA ASP A 67 -1.12 -3.21 5.37
C ASP A 67 -1.17 -4.61 4.75
N THR A 68 -0.25 -5.50 5.16
CA THR A 68 -0.25 -6.89 4.71
C THR A 68 -1.52 -7.62 5.15
N LEU A 69 -1.97 -7.42 6.39
CA LEU A 69 -3.21 -8.02 6.90
C LEU A 69 -4.45 -7.48 6.17
N GLN A 70 -4.51 -6.17 5.92
CA GLN A 70 -5.61 -5.57 5.17
C GLN A 70 -5.64 -6.08 3.73
N ASN A 71 -4.49 -6.28 3.11
CA ASN A 71 -4.40 -6.78 1.74
C ASN A 71 -4.77 -8.26 1.60
N VAL A 72 -4.34 -9.11 2.55
CA VAL A 72 -4.53 -10.57 2.47
C VAL A 72 -5.89 -11.01 3.02
N ILE A 73 -6.39 -10.34 4.06
CA ILE A 73 -7.60 -10.77 4.78
C ILE A 73 -8.67 -9.68 4.76
N GLY A 74 -8.31 -8.42 5.04
CA GLY A 74 -9.27 -7.33 5.18
C GLY A 74 -10.10 -7.09 3.92
N ALA A 75 -9.48 -6.64 2.84
CA ALA A 75 -10.18 -6.33 1.59
C ALA A 75 -10.89 -7.55 0.97
N PRO A 76 -10.29 -8.76 0.91
CA PRO A 76 -10.99 -9.95 0.43
C PRO A 76 -12.21 -10.33 1.28
N SER A 77 -12.19 -10.07 2.59
CA SER A 77 -13.33 -10.36 3.48
C SER A 77 -14.54 -9.46 3.24
N LEU A 78 -14.35 -8.28 2.63
CA LEU A 78 -15.44 -7.33 2.30
C LEU A 78 -16.09 -7.62 0.94
N MET A 79 -15.41 -8.33 0.03
CA MET A 79 -15.93 -8.64 -1.32
C MET A 79 -17.25 -9.45 -1.37
N PRO A 80 -17.54 -10.38 -0.44
CA PRO A 80 -18.81 -11.10 -0.40
C PRO A 80 -19.99 -10.22 0.01
N ASP A 81 -19.74 -9.18 0.81
CA ASP A 81 -20.77 -8.29 1.36
C ASP A 81 -21.06 -7.09 0.46
N ALA A 82 -20.30 -6.93 -0.63
CA ALA A 82 -20.50 -5.86 -1.62
C ALA A 82 -21.91 -5.92 -2.24
N LEU A 83 -22.62 -4.79 -2.17
CA LEU A 83 -24.00 -4.65 -2.63
C LEU A 83 -24.08 -4.47 -4.15
N THR A 84 -23.06 -3.83 -4.74
CA THR A 84 -22.99 -3.57 -6.18
C THR A 84 -21.76 -4.27 -6.79
N PRO A 85 -21.82 -4.65 -8.08
CA PRO A 85 -20.64 -5.15 -8.79
C PRO A 85 -19.55 -4.06 -8.95
N HIS A 86 -19.94 -2.79 -8.92
CA HIS A 86 -19.03 -1.64 -9.00
C HIS A 86 -18.23 -1.46 -7.71
N GLU A 87 -18.87 -1.62 -6.55
CA GLU A 87 -18.23 -1.63 -5.23
C GLU A 87 -17.16 -2.72 -5.14
N ARG A 88 -17.47 -3.94 -5.62
CA ARG A 88 -16.49 -5.02 -5.70
C ARG A 88 -15.26 -4.64 -6.53
N SER A 89 -15.45 -3.91 -7.64
CA SER A 89 -14.34 -3.41 -8.45
C SER A 89 -13.47 -2.42 -7.66
N GLY A 90 -14.10 -1.49 -6.93
CA GLY A 90 -13.40 -0.54 -6.07
C GLY A 90 -12.60 -1.22 -4.95
N ILE A 91 -13.13 -2.29 -4.34
CA ILE A 91 -12.43 -3.07 -3.32
C ILE A 91 -11.19 -3.77 -3.91
N ILE A 92 -11.27 -4.29 -5.14
CA ILE A 92 -10.12 -4.89 -5.84
C ILE A 92 -9.05 -3.84 -6.12
N GLU A 93 -9.43 -2.65 -6.57
CA GLU A 93 -8.48 -1.54 -6.80
C GLU A 93 -7.79 -1.12 -5.50
N TYR A 94 -8.56 -1.00 -4.41
CA TYR A 94 -8.02 -0.74 -3.08
C TYR A 94 -7.02 -1.82 -2.65
N GLN A 95 -7.33 -3.10 -2.92
CA GLN A 95 -6.42 -4.20 -2.64
C GLN A 95 -5.12 -4.09 -3.44
N LEU A 96 -5.19 -3.78 -4.74
CA LEU A 96 -3.99 -3.56 -5.56
C LEU A 96 -3.12 -2.43 -4.99
N TYR A 97 -3.74 -1.32 -4.60
CA TYR A 97 -3.04 -0.19 -4.01
C TYR A 97 -2.37 -0.55 -2.67
N GLY A 98 -3.07 -1.28 -1.80
CA GLY A 98 -2.53 -1.77 -0.52
C GLY A 98 -1.41 -2.81 -0.67
N SER A 99 -1.35 -3.53 -1.79
CA SER A 99 -0.29 -4.49 -2.08
C SER A 99 0.97 -3.89 -2.70
N GLY A 100 0.84 -2.74 -3.38
CA GLY A 100 1.91 -2.12 -4.14
C GLY A 100 2.46 -0.88 -3.46
N SER A 101 1.75 0.24 -3.57
CA SER A 101 2.30 1.58 -3.34
C SER A 101 2.81 1.81 -1.91
N CYS A 102 2.05 1.43 -0.88
CA CYS A 102 2.42 1.68 0.51
C CYS A 102 3.50 0.72 1.05
N PRO A 103 3.38 -0.61 0.89
CA PRO A 103 4.39 -1.53 1.40
C PRO A 103 5.73 -1.38 0.69
N LEU A 104 5.73 -1.18 -0.64
CA LEU A 104 6.96 -1.06 -1.42
C LEU A 104 7.75 0.19 -1.03
N LEU A 105 7.11 1.34 -0.84
CA LEU A 105 7.79 2.55 -0.34
C LEU A 105 8.44 2.30 1.03
N GLN A 106 7.77 1.54 1.89
CA GLN A 106 8.29 1.22 3.22
C GLN A 106 9.51 0.29 3.16
N PHE A 107 9.48 -0.70 2.27
CA PHE A 107 10.60 -1.59 1.99
C PHE A 107 11.78 -0.82 1.38
N ASP A 108 11.54 0.00 0.36
CA ASP A 108 12.57 0.81 -0.30
C ASP A 108 13.26 1.76 0.68
N PHE A 109 12.52 2.35 1.62
CA PHE A 109 13.08 3.18 2.69
C PHE A 109 13.99 2.37 3.62
N LEU A 110 13.53 1.18 4.06
CA LEU A 110 14.32 0.30 4.92
C LEU A 110 15.59 -0.19 4.22
N ASP A 111 15.52 -0.51 2.93
CA ASP A 111 16.68 -0.93 2.13
C ASP A 111 17.67 0.23 1.94
N ALA A 112 17.18 1.42 1.59
CA ALA A 112 18.02 2.62 1.45
C ALA A 112 18.80 2.95 2.75
N VAL A 113 18.18 2.75 3.91
CA VAL A 113 18.81 2.95 5.22
C VAL A 113 19.70 1.77 5.65
N SER A 114 19.35 0.54 5.27
CA SER A 114 20.12 -0.67 5.59
C SER A 114 21.46 -0.71 4.84
N ASP A 115 21.48 -0.29 3.56
CA ASP A 115 22.71 -0.21 2.76
C ASP A 115 23.77 0.72 3.41
N GLN A 116 23.35 1.75 4.14
CA GLN A 116 24.26 2.61 4.90
C GLN A 116 24.94 1.89 6.08
N ARG A 117 24.21 1.01 6.79
CA ARG A 117 24.79 0.20 7.88
C ARG A 117 25.86 -0.76 7.35
N CYS A 118 25.68 -1.32 6.16
CA CYS A 118 26.68 -2.16 5.50
C CYS A 118 27.92 -1.35 5.06
N ARG A 119 27.76 -0.13 4.53
CA ARG A 119 28.89 0.74 4.16
C ARG A 119 29.68 1.28 5.36
N CYS A 120 29.02 1.59 6.48
CA CYS A 120 29.71 2.00 7.71
C CYS A 120 30.50 0.85 8.37
N ARG A 121 30.05 -0.41 8.19
CA ARG A 121 30.75 -1.58 8.74
C ARG A 121 32.00 -1.99 7.93
N LEU A 122 32.05 -1.64 6.65
CA LEU A 122 33.21 -1.87 5.76
C LEU A 122 34.28 -0.77 5.83
N ARG A 123 34.20 0.17 6.79
CA ARG A 123 35.20 1.25 6.97
C ARG A 123 35.98 1.14 8.29
N LEU A 124 35.89 0.01 8.98
CA LEU A 124 36.64 -0.27 10.21
C LEU A 124 37.63 -1.44 10.05
N GLU A 125 38.06 -1.72 8.82
CA GLU A 125 39.27 -2.52 8.53
C GLU A 125 40.14 -1.78 7.50
#